data_AF-A0A7V2LF56-F1
#
_entry.id   AF-A0A7V2LF56-F1
#
_cell.length_a   1.000
_cell.length_b   1.000
_cell.length_c   1.000
_cell.angle_alpha   90.00
_cell.angle_beta   90.00
_cell.angle_gamma   90.00
#
_symmetry.space_group_name_H-M   'P 1'
#
loop_
_entity.id
_entity.type
_entity.pdbx_description
1 polymer ?
#
loop_
_entity_poly.entity_id
_entity_poly.type
_entity_poly.pdbx_seq_one_letter_code
_entity_poly.pdbx_strand_id
1 'polypeptide(L)'
;MEKLRKNIWWVSQSVSMIAAIVLCVLFYNQAGLDALTYVGWVVLAAGFLLGYLGVASLKEKGGAPEGKSWIQTTTLVYSGVYALVRHPQYLSWVIMSLALILLSQHWATATAGVLAIATMYMQARQDDDTLIEKFGDDYRRYMESVPRMNIVLGAIRLLRPSRNRQ
;
A
#
# COMPACT_ATOMS: atom_id res chain seq x y z
N MET A 1 -3.54 -24.92 6.32
CA MET A 1 -4.13 -24.40 5.06
C MET A 1 -3.99 -22.88 4.94
N GLU A 2 -4.36 -22.09 5.95
CA GLU A 2 -4.34 -20.61 5.85
C GLU A 2 -2.93 -20.01 5.68
N LYS A 3 -1.93 -20.50 6.42
CA LYS A 3 -0.53 -20.08 6.28
C LYS A 3 0.03 -20.36 4.87
N LEU A 4 -0.35 -21.51 4.29
CA LEU A 4 0.02 -21.87 2.92
C LEU A 4 -0.64 -20.94 1.90
N ARG A 5 -1.93 -20.62 2.08
CA ARG A 5 -2.64 -19.63 1.26
C ARG A 5 -1.91 -18.28 1.31
N LYS A 6 -1.65 -17.74 2.51
CA LYS A 6 -0.93 -16.47 2.70
C LYS A 6 0.44 -16.46 2.01
N ASN A 7 1.18 -17.57 2.07
CA ASN A 7 2.45 -17.70 1.35
C ASN A 7 2.28 -17.63 -0.18
N ILE A 8 1.26 -18.29 -0.74
CA ILE A 8 0.98 -18.26 -2.19
C ILE A 8 0.67 -16.83 -2.64
N TRP A 9 -0.15 -16.09 -1.89
CA TRP A 9 -0.43 -14.70 -2.19
C TRP A 9 0.84 -13.84 -2.16
N TRP A 10 1.67 -14.00 -1.13
CA TRP A 10 2.96 -13.30 -1.02
C TRP A 10 3.91 -13.57 -2.18
N VAL A 11 4.02 -14.83 -2.60
CA VAL A 11 4.84 -15.21 -3.76
C VAL A 11 4.26 -14.62 -5.04
N SER A 12 2.96 -14.75 -5.26
CA SER A 12 2.27 -14.20 -6.44
C SER A 12 2.44 -12.68 -6.54
N GLN A 13 2.36 -11.96 -5.43
CA GLN A 13 2.64 -10.53 -5.35
C GLN A 13 4.07 -10.19 -5.78
N SER A 14 5.04 -10.88 -5.18
CA SER A 14 6.45 -10.65 -5.46
C SER A 14 6.77 -10.91 -6.92
N VAL A 15 6.26 -12.01 -7.49
CA VAL A 15 6.42 -12.36 -8.91
C VAL A 15 5.83 -11.29 -9.82
N SER A 16 4.62 -10.81 -9.52
CA SER A 16 3.96 -9.78 -10.34
C SER A 16 4.71 -8.45 -10.32
N MET A 17 5.22 -8.05 -9.16
CA MET A 17 6.01 -6.83 -9.01
C MET A 17 7.37 -6.94 -9.71
N ILE A 18 8.06 -8.07 -9.57
CA ILE A 18 9.34 -8.32 -10.26
C ILE A 18 9.12 -8.32 -11.78
N ALA A 19 8.06 -8.97 -12.26
CA ALA A 19 7.71 -8.95 -13.67
C ALA A 19 7.43 -7.52 -14.17
N ALA A 20 6.69 -6.71 -13.42
CA ALA A 20 6.45 -5.31 -13.77
C ALA A 20 7.75 -4.50 -13.84
N ILE A 21 8.69 -4.71 -12.90
CA ILE A 21 10.00 -4.06 -12.90
C ILE A 21 10.83 -4.48 -14.12
N VAL A 22 10.94 -5.79 -14.37
CA VAL A 22 11.69 -6.32 -15.53
C VAL A 22 11.10 -5.78 -16.84
N LEU A 23 9.77 -5.84 -17.00
CA LEU A 23 9.08 -5.30 -18.18
C LEU A 23 9.30 -3.78 -18.31
N CYS A 24 9.32 -3.05 -17.20
CA CYS A 24 9.60 -1.61 -17.22
C CYS A 24 11.02 -1.32 -17.71
N VAL A 25 12.02 -2.10 -17.29
CA VAL A 25 13.40 -1.95 -17.75
C VAL A 25 13.54 -2.29 -19.23
N LEU A 26 12.90 -3.38 -19.68
CA LEU A 26 12.95 -3.82 -21.08
C LEU A 26 12.27 -2.84 -22.04
N PHE A 27 11.19 -2.20 -21.60
CA PHE A 27 10.39 -1.29 -22.41
C PHE A 27 10.46 0.15 -21.92
N TYR A 28 11.57 0.56 -21.31
CA TYR A 28 11.69 1.91 -20.75
C TYR A 28 11.48 3.00 -21.82
N ASN A 29 10.61 3.98 -21.54
CA ASN A 29 10.26 5.10 -22.41
C ASN A 29 9.93 4.66 -23.85
N GLN A 30 9.22 3.54 -24.03
CA GLN A 30 9.01 2.97 -25.36
C GLN A 30 8.28 3.92 -26.31
N ALA A 31 7.33 4.72 -25.82
CA ALA A 31 6.59 5.68 -26.63
C ALA A 31 7.34 7.02 -26.80
N GLY A 32 8.51 7.20 -26.18
CA GLY A 32 9.32 8.42 -26.28
C GLY A 32 8.69 9.64 -25.58
N LEU A 33 7.79 9.42 -24.63
CA LEU A 33 7.08 10.50 -23.92
C LEU A 33 7.85 10.93 -22.66
N ASP A 34 8.87 11.75 -22.82
CA ASP A 34 9.76 12.15 -21.71
C ASP A 34 9.02 12.80 -20.53
N ALA A 35 7.97 13.56 -20.79
CA ALA A 35 7.12 14.14 -19.75
C ALA A 35 6.50 13.07 -18.84
N LEU A 36 6.02 11.95 -19.39
CA LEU A 36 5.48 10.83 -18.60
C LEU A 36 6.57 10.14 -17.80
N THR A 37 7.79 10.07 -18.34
CA THR A 37 8.94 9.50 -17.64
C THR A 37 9.32 10.32 -16.41
N TYR A 38 9.37 11.65 -16.52
CA TYR A 38 9.62 12.52 -15.36
C TYR A 38 8.52 12.40 -14.30
N VAL A 39 7.25 12.40 -14.72
CA VAL A 39 6.13 12.17 -13.81
C VAL A 39 6.25 10.79 -13.16
N GLY A 40 6.60 9.75 -13.93
CA GLY A 40 6.82 8.40 -13.44
C GLY A 40 7.87 8.34 -12.32
N TRP A 41 9.01 9.01 -12.47
CA TRP A 41 10.04 9.09 -11.43
C TRP A 41 9.57 9.80 -10.17
N VAL A 42 8.85 10.92 -10.31
CA VAL A 42 8.27 11.65 -9.17
C VAL A 42 7.25 10.79 -8.44
N VAL A 43 6.36 10.12 -9.17
CA VAL A 43 5.35 9.19 -8.61
C VAL A 43 6.04 8.01 -7.92
N LEU A 44 7.12 7.46 -8.50
CA LEU A 44 7.89 6.38 -7.90
C LEU A 44 8.51 6.81 -6.57
N ALA A 45 9.14 7.99 -6.52
CA ALA A 45 9.72 8.55 -5.31
C ALA A 45 8.67 8.80 -4.22
N ALA A 46 7.49 9.30 -4.59
CA ALA A 46 6.36 9.48 -3.69
C ALA A 46 5.87 8.14 -3.12
N GLY A 47 5.82 7.09 -3.94
CA GLY A 47 5.52 5.72 -3.51
C GLY A 47 6.51 5.26 -2.44
N PHE A 48 7.81 5.30 -2.73
CA PHE A 48 8.86 4.92 -1.76
C PHE A 48 8.78 5.71 -0.45
N LEU A 49 8.55 7.02 -0.52
CA LEU A 49 8.41 7.87 0.67
C LEU A 49 7.22 7.42 1.52
N LEU A 50 6.06 7.17 0.90
CA LEU A 50 4.88 6.69 1.62
C LEU A 50 5.12 5.34 2.29
N GLY A 51 5.74 4.39 1.56
CA GLY A 51 6.10 3.08 2.10
C GLY A 51 7.06 3.18 3.28
N TYR A 52 8.09 4.02 3.16
CA TYR A 52 9.05 4.30 4.22
C TYR A 52 8.37 4.88 5.47
N LEU A 53 7.53 5.90 5.31
CA LEU A 53 6.79 6.51 6.43
C LEU A 53 5.84 5.51 7.11
N GLY A 54 5.22 4.61 6.33
CA GLY A 54 4.41 3.51 6.85
C GLY A 54 5.22 2.54 7.72
N VAL A 55 6.37 2.09 7.22
CA VAL A 55 7.27 1.20 7.98
C VAL A 55 7.81 1.90 9.23
N ALA A 56 8.24 3.16 9.12
CA ALA A 56 8.75 3.93 10.25
C ALA A 56 7.69 4.09 11.35
N SER A 57 6.46 4.45 10.97
CA SER A 57 5.34 4.60 11.91
C SER A 57 4.99 3.28 12.63
N LEU A 58 5.04 2.14 11.92
CA LEU A 58 4.82 0.83 12.56
C LEU A 58 5.96 0.42 13.48
N LYS A 59 7.21 0.67 13.09
CA LYS A 59 8.37 0.34 13.93
C LYS A 59 8.38 1.12 15.23
N GLU A 60 8.04 2.41 15.16
CA GLU A 60 8.03 3.29 16.33
C GLU A 60 6.84 3.03 17.25
N LYS A 61 5.63 2.83 16.68
CA LYS A 61 4.37 2.85 17.47
C LYS A 61 3.66 1.50 17.54
N GLY A 62 4.13 0.49 16.80
CA GLY A 62 3.46 -0.80 16.69
C GLY A 62 3.70 -1.77 17.85
N GLY A 63 4.66 -1.49 18.74
CA GLY A 63 4.93 -2.32 19.91
C GLY A 63 5.31 -3.77 19.58
N ALA A 64 6.02 -3.99 18.46
CA ALA A 64 6.45 -5.34 18.08
C ALA A 64 7.43 -5.89 19.14
N PRO A 65 7.24 -7.12 19.65
CA PRO A 65 8.13 -7.70 20.66
C PRO A 65 9.57 -7.85 20.16
N GLU A 66 10.55 -7.67 21.04
CA GLU A 66 11.96 -7.88 20.70
C GLU A 66 12.19 -9.29 20.12
N GLY A 67 12.94 -9.37 19.02
CA GLY A 67 13.21 -10.62 18.31
C GLY A 67 12.11 -11.11 17.37
N LYS A 68 10.94 -10.44 17.28
CA LYS A 68 9.90 -10.73 16.29
C LYS A 68 9.90 -9.70 15.14
N SER A 69 9.30 -10.09 14.02
CA SER A 69 9.15 -9.19 12.86
C SER A 69 8.34 -7.94 13.24
N TRP A 70 8.74 -6.78 12.74
CA TRP A 70 8.08 -5.48 12.96
C TRP A 70 6.62 -5.45 12.49
N ILE A 71 6.20 -6.42 11.66
CA ILE A 71 4.82 -6.60 11.21
C ILE A 71 3.93 -7.17 12.33
N GLN A 72 4.51 -7.83 13.33
CA GLN A 72 3.78 -8.42 14.47
C GLN A 72 3.50 -7.38 15.55
N THR A 73 2.80 -6.31 15.17
CA THR A 73 2.42 -5.25 16.09
C THR A 73 1.50 -5.76 17.20
N THR A 74 1.69 -5.29 18.43
CA THR A 74 0.77 -5.58 19.55
C THR A 74 -0.21 -4.44 19.77
N THR A 75 0.12 -3.25 19.25
CA THR A 75 -0.66 -2.03 19.42
C THR A 75 -1.19 -1.55 18.07
N LEU A 76 -2.43 -1.07 18.05
CA LEU A 76 -3.02 -0.46 16.86
C LEU A 76 -2.46 0.94 16.64
N VAL A 77 -1.79 1.15 15.50
CA VAL A 77 -1.25 2.44 15.09
C VAL A 77 -2.27 3.19 14.25
N TYR A 78 -2.74 4.35 14.74
CA TYR A 78 -3.74 5.20 14.06
C TYR A 78 -3.27 6.64 13.84
N SER A 79 -1.99 6.94 14.08
CA SER A 79 -1.41 8.29 13.95
C SER A 79 -0.43 8.41 12.76
N GLY A 80 -0.12 9.65 12.36
CA GLY A 80 0.76 9.91 11.21
C GLY A 80 0.13 9.46 9.90
N VAL A 81 0.88 8.70 9.09
CA VAL A 81 0.37 8.18 7.80
C VAL A 81 -0.83 7.23 7.97
N TYR A 82 -0.91 6.53 9.11
CA TYR A 82 -2.05 5.67 9.46
C TYR A 82 -3.32 6.47 9.81
N ALA A 83 -3.22 7.77 10.10
CA ALA A 83 -4.42 8.61 10.22
C ALA A 83 -5.05 8.93 8.85
N LEU A 84 -4.28 8.82 7.77
CA LEU A 84 -4.72 9.12 6.40
C LEU A 84 -5.20 7.86 5.69
N VAL A 85 -4.45 6.76 5.78
CA VAL A 85 -4.77 5.50 5.11
C VAL A 85 -4.46 4.31 6.01
N ARG A 86 -5.33 3.30 6.00
CA ARG A 86 -5.13 2.10 6.84
C ARG A 86 -3.94 1.26 6.40
N HIS A 87 -3.69 1.26 5.09
CA HIS A 87 -2.72 0.39 4.43
C HIS A 87 -1.70 1.19 3.61
N PRO A 88 -0.84 2.01 4.25
CA PRO A 88 0.11 2.87 3.54
C PRO A 88 1.12 2.07 2.72
N GLN A 89 1.47 0.86 3.15
CA GLN A 89 2.37 -0.01 2.40
C GLN A 89 1.73 -0.55 1.12
N TYR A 90 0.49 -1.03 1.18
CA TYR A 90 -0.23 -1.46 -0.02
C TYR A 90 -0.45 -0.28 -0.97
N LEU A 91 -0.77 0.91 -0.45
CA LEU A 91 -0.87 2.11 -1.28
C LEU A 91 0.46 2.48 -1.93
N SER A 92 1.59 2.38 -1.21
CA SER A 92 2.94 2.55 -1.76
C SER A 92 3.16 1.62 -2.95
N TRP A 93 2.84 0.33 -2.82
CA TRP A 93 2.98 -0.62 -3.92
C TRP A 93 2.09 -0.29 -5.11
N VAL A 94 0.84 0.14 -4.88
CA VAL A 94 -0.05 0.60 -5.97
C VAL A 94 0.55 1.79 -6.70
N ILE A 95 1.05 2.80 -5.97
CA ILE A 95 1.68 3.99 -6.55
C ILE A 95 2.92 3.61 -7.34
N MET A 96 3.76 2.70 -6.83
CA MET A 96 4.93 2.20 -7.54
C MET A 96 4.55 1.44 -8.82
N SER A 97 3.51 0.59 -8.78
CA SER A 97 3.02 -0.08 -9.99
C SER A 97 2.55 0.93 -11.03
N LEU A 98 1.83 1.98 -10.65
CA LEU A 98 1.44 3.06 -11.57
C LEU A 98 2.67 3.78 -12.14
N ALA A 99 3.69 4.05 -11.32
CA ALA A 99 4.93 4.65 -11.79
C ALA A 99 5.64 3.80 -12.84
N LEU A 100 5.72 2.48 -12.65
CA LEU A 100 6.32 1.56 -13.63
C LEU A 100 5.58 1.58 -14.97
N ILE A 101 4.25 1.70 -14.95
CA ILE A 101 3.44 1.82 -16.17
C ILE A 101 3.77 3.13 -16.91
N LEU A 102 3.92 4.24 -16.17
CA LEU A 102 4.28 5.54 -16.76
C LEU A 102 5.71 5.57 -17.31
N LEU A 103 6.64 4.90 -16.64
CA LEU A 103 8.04 4.82 -17.05
C LEU A 103 8.24 3.94 -18.28
N SER A 104 7.50 2.83 -18.39
CA SER A 104 7.62 1.94 -19.55
C SER A 104 6.79 2.42 -20.75
N GLN A 105 5.60 2.98 -20.50
CA GLN A 105 4.67 3.37 -21.57
C GLN A 105 4.27 2.18 -22.46
N HIS A 106 4.35 0.96 -21.93
CA HIS A 106 4.11 -0.28 -22.66
C HIS A 106 2.93 -1.06 -22.08
N TRP A 107 2.05 -1.58 -22.94
CA TRP A 107 0.84 -2.33 -22.55
C TRP A 107 1.14 -3.57 -21.69
N ALA A 108 2.20 -4.34 -22.00
CA ALA A 108 2.63 -5.47 -21.17
C ALA A 108 2.92 -5.09 -19.71
N THR A 109 3.64 -3.98 -19.48
CA THR A 109 3.84 -3.44 -18.12
C THR A 109 2.52 -2.96 -17.52
N ALA A 110 1.64 -2.34 -18.31
CA ALA A 110 0.30 -1.95 -17.86
C ALA A 110 -0.49 -3.15 -17.36
N THR A 111 -0.52 -4.26 -18.11
CA THR A 111 -1.20 -5.50 -17.71
C THR A 111 -0.61 -6.06 -16.43
N ALA A 112 0.72 -6.19 -16.34
CA ALA A 112 1.38 -6.69 -15.13
C ALA A 112 1.13 -5.79 -13.91
N GLY A 113 1.20 -4.47 -14.09
CA GLY A 113 0.95 -3.49 -13.03
C GLY A 113 -0.50 -3.50 -12.55
N VAL A 114 -1.48 -3.59 -13.46
CA VAL A 114 -2.91 -3.70 -13.09
C VAL A 114 -3.17 -4.99 -12.31
N LEU A 115 -2.58 -6.12 -12.71
CA LEU A 115 -2.68 -7.38 -11.98
C LEU A 115 -2.06 -7.28 -10.57
N ALA A 116 -0.90 -6.64 -10.45
CA ALA A 116 -0.27 -6.37 -9.15
C ALA A 116 -1.17 -5.49 -8.26
N ILE A 117 -1.76 -4.43 -8.81
CA ILE A 117 -2.68 -3.55 -8.08
C ILE A 117 -3.93 -4.31 -7.61
N ALA A 118 -4.55 -5.09 -8.48
CA ALA A 118 -5.77 -5.84 -8.16
C ALA A 118 -5.52 -6.84 -7.03
N THR A 119 -4.42 -7.58 -7.12
CA THR A 119 -4.05 -8.57 -6.10
C THR A 119 -3.66 -7.89 -4.78
N MET A 120 -2.97 -6.74 -4.80
CA MET A 120 -2.67 -5.92 -3.60
C MET A 120 -3.96 -5.46 -2.92
N TYR A 121 -4.96 -5.05 -3.69
CA TYR A 121 -6.26 -4.64 -3.16
C TYR A 121 -7.01 -5.79 -2.49
N MET A 122 -6.96 -6.98 -3.08
CA MET A 122 -7.54 -8.19 -2.47
C MET A 122 -6.83 -8.57 -1.17
N GLN A 123 -5.50 -8.48 -1.14
CA GLN A 123 -4.73 -8.78 0.07
C GLN A 123 -5.03 -7.78 1.19
N ALA A 124 -5.09 -6.48 0.89
CA ALA A 124 -5.45 -5.47 1.88
C ALA A 124 -6.84 -5.69 2.50
N ARG A 125 -7.78 -6.31 1.76
CA ARG A 125 -9.08 -6.73 2.31
C ARG A 125 -8.96 -7.91 3.27
N GLN A 126 -8.19 -8.93 2.90
CA GLN A 126 -7.96 -10.09 3.78
C GLN A 126 -7.20 -9.69 5.05
N ASP A 127 -6.29 -8.72 4.93
CA ASP A 127 -5.56 -8.17 6.07
C ASP A 127 -6.49 -7.36 6.98
N ASP A 128 -7.46 -6.61 6.44
CA ASP A 128 -8.52 -5.98 7.25
C ASP A 128 -9.24 -7.04 8.10
N ASP A 129 -9.63 -8.19 7.52
CA ASP A 129 -10.33 -9.26 8.26
C ASP A 129 -9.46 -9.83 9.40
N THR A 130 -8.17 -10.09 9.12
CA THR A 130 -7.21 -10.56 10.13
C THR A 130 -6.99 -9.52 11.23
N LEU A 131 -7.02 -8.23 10.89
CA LEU A 131 -6.86 -7.13 11.86
C LEU A 131 -8.11 -6.94 12.72
N ILE A 132 -9.30 -7.18 12.18
CA ILE A 132 -10.56 -7.23 12.95
C ILE A 132 -10.51 -8.37 13.96
N GLU A 133 -10.05 -9.57 13.56
CA GLU A 133 -9.91 -10.71 14.48
C GLU A 133 -8.92 -10.41 15.61
N LYS A 134 -7.84 -9.68 15.30
CA LYS A 134 -6.76 -9.37 16.24
C LYS A 134 -7.08 -8.23 17.21
N PHE A 135 -7.67 -7.15 16.72
CA PHE A 135 -7.86 -5.90 17.46
C PHE A 135 -9.34 -5.60 17.78
N GLY A 136 -10.27 -6.43 17.29
CA GLY A 136 -11.69 -6.33 17.61
C GLY A 136 -12.32 -4.97 17.26
N ASP A 137 -13.09 -4.44 18.19
CA ASP A 137 -13.86 -3.21 18.00
C ASP A 137 -13.00 -1.95 17.83
N ASP A 138 -11.78 -1.93 18.36
CA ASP A 138 -10.85 -0.83 18.14
C ASP A 138 -10.53 -0.65 16.66
N TYR A 139 -10.31 -1.76 15.96
CA TYR A 139 -10.06 -1.72 14.53
C TYR A 139 -11.31 -1.36 13.74
N ARG A 140 -12.50 -1.83 14.15
CA ARG A 140 -13.77 -1.44 13.51
C ARG A 140 -14.00 0.07 13.58
N ARG A 141 -13.83 0.68 14.75
CA ARG A 141 -13.90 2.15 14.93
C ARG A 141 -12.87 2.89 14.08
N TYR A 142 -11.67 2.35 13.99
CA TYR A 142 -10.63 2.89 13.11
C TYR A 142 -11.04 2.82 11.63
N MET A 143 -11.68 1.73 11.18
CA MET A 143 -12.13 1.57 9.80
C MET A 143 -13.22 2.56 9.36
N GLU A 144 -14.04 3.04 10.29
CA GLU A 144 -15.07 4.05 10.02
C GLU A 144 -14.45 5.40 9.65
N SER A 145 -13.38 5.78 10.36
CA SER A 145 -12.70 7.06 10.19
C SER A 145 -11.69 7.05 9.06
N VAL A 146 -10.89 5.98 8.92
CA VAL A 146 -9.77 5.95 7.98
C VAL A 146 -10.05 5.04 6.77
N PRO A 147 -9.92 5.56 5.53
CA PRO A 147 -10.11 4.75 4.33
C PRO A 147 -8.96 3.77 4.11
N ARG A 148 -9.23 2.68 3.36
CA ARG A 148 -8.25 1.62 3.12
C ARG A 148 -6.97 2.13 2.43
N MET A 149 -7.13 2.74 1.25
CA MET A 149 -6.03 3.18 0.38
C MET A 149 -6.26 4.54 -0.29
N ASN A 150 -7.37 5.25 0.02
CA ASN A 150 -7.64 6.55 -0.59
C ASN A 150 -7.10 7.67 0.30
N ILE A 151 -5.90 8.16 0.00
CA ILE A 151 -5.23 9.21 0.79
C ILE A 151 -5.98 10.55 0.75
N VAL A 152 -6.63 10.87 -0.38
CA VAL A 152 -7.40 12.11 -0.54
C VAL A 152 -8.63 12.09 0.36
N LEU A 153 -9.37 10.98 0.35
CA LEU A 153 -10.51 10.78 1.25
C LEU A 153 -10.06 10.80 2.72
N GLY A 154 -8.89 10.24 3.01
CA GLY A 154 -8.28 10.26 4.34
C GLY A 154 -8.01 11.68 4.82
N ALA A 155 -7.34 12.47 3.99
CA ALA A 155 -7.06 13.87 4.27
C ALA A 155 -8.35 14.69 4.46
N ILE A 156 -9.36 14.48 3.61
CA ILE A 156 -10.67 15.16 3.74
C ILE A 156 -11.34 14.79 5.07
N ARG A 157 -11.31 13.52 5.47
CA ARG A 157 -11.90 13.06 6.74
C ARG A 157 -11.14 13.58 7.95
N LEU A 158 -9.81 13.70 7.86
CA LEU A 158 -8.98 14.25 8.92
C LEU A 158 -9.21 15.77 9.11
N LEU A 159 -9.42 16.49 8.01
CA LEU A 159 -9.66 17.93 8.01
C LEU A 159 -11.10 18.32 8.32
N ARG A 160 -12.07 17.39 8.24
CA ARG A 160 -13.45 17.67 8.65
C ARG A 160 -13.48 17.88 10.17
N PRO A 161 -13.86 19.08 10.66
CA PRO A 161 -14.07 19.30 12.07
C PRO A 161 -15.13 18.31 12.55
N SER A 162 -14.91 17.66 13.69
CA SER A 162 -15.89 16.76 14.31
C SER A 162 -17.17 17.52 14.66
N ARG A 163 -18.07 17.66 13.70
CA ARG A 163 -19.43 18.15 13.94
C ARG A 163 -20.21 17.00 14.58
N ASN A 164 -20.23 17.02 15.91
CA ASN A 164 -21.05 16.21 16.82
C ASN A 164 -20.66 14.72 16.95
N ARG A 165 -19.74 14.42 17.85
CA ARG A 165 -19.82 13.23 18.70
C ARG A 165 -20.33 13.70 20.08
N GLN A 166 -21.65 13.83 20.19
CA GLN A 166 -22.34 13.77 21.48
C GLN A 166 -22.71 12.31 21.73
#